data_AF-A0A9E2X5F5-F1
#
_entry.id   AF-A0A9E2X5F5-F1
#
_cell.length_a   1.000
_cell.length_b   1.000
_cell.length_c   1.000
_cell.angle_alpha   90.00
_cell.angle_beta   90.00
_cell.angle_gamma   90.00
#
_symmetry.space_group_name_H-M   'P 1'
#
loop_
_entity.id
_entity.type
_entity.pdbx_description
1 polymer ?
#
loop_
_entity_poly.entity_id
_entity_poly.type
_entity_poly.pdbx_seq_one_letter_code
_entity_poly.pdbx_strand_id
1 'polypeptide(L)'
;MSAELDAKRTRLAVLERELPQLATRHDFAMSAFRFDKARELQRRIAVLERERADLVTALRAVAPPPQTVPVPVRVQRRPLPRRRQR
;
A
#
# COMPACT_ATOMS: atom_id res chain seq x y z
N MET A 1 0.32 -7.64 26.64
CA MET A 1 0.15 -7.90 25.18
C MET A 1 -0.66 -6.82 24.46
N SER A 2 -1.71 -6.24 25.05
CA SER A 2 -2.50 -5.15 24.44
C SER A 2 -1.69 -3.86 24.21
N ALA A 3 -0.95 -3.39 25.21
CA ALA A 3 -0.18 -2.14 25.12
C ALA A 3 0.87 -2.13 24.00
N GLU A 4 1.49 -3.27 23.70
CA GLU A 4 2.47 -3.39 22.60
C GLU A 4 1.80 -3.31 21.23
N LEU A 5 0.60 -3.88 21.09
CA LEU A 5 -0.19 -3.80 19.86
C LEU A 5 -0.69 -2.38 19.63
N ASP A 6 -1.14 -1.70 20.68
CA ASP A 6 -1.58 -0.31 20.59
C ASP A 6 -0.40 0.61 20.24
N ALA A 7 0.78 0.40 20.82
CA ALA A 7 2.00 1.12 20.44
C ALA A 7 2.35 0.91 18.95
N LYS A 8 2.26 -0.32 18.43
CA LYS A 8 2.48 -0.63 17.00
C LYS A 8 1.45 0.05 16.10
N ARG A 9 0.18 0.10 16.51
CA ARG A 9 -0.90 0.81 15.78
C ARG A 9 -0.69 2.32 15.78
N THR A 10 -0.31 2.91 16.92
CA THR A 10 0.02 4.33 17.01
C THR A 10 1.20 4.67 16.12
N ARG A 11 2.26 3.85 16.14
CA ARG A 11 3.43 4.03 15.26
C ARG A 11 3.03 3.93 13.79
N LEU A 12 2.19 2.97 13.42
CA LEU A 12 1.67 2.83 12.06
C LEU A 12 0.89 4.09 11.62
N ALA A 13 0.01 4.62 12.47
CA ALA A 13 -0.76 5.83 12.16
C ALA A 13 0.13 7.07 11.97
N VAL A 14 1.25 7.16 12.71
CA VAL A 14 2.25 8.22 12.51
C VAL A 14 2.93 8.07 11.15
N LEU A 15 3.40 6.87 10.81
CA LEU A 15 4.04 6.61 9.52
C LEU A 15 3.13 6.91 8.33
N GLU A 16 1.84 6.58 8.44
CA GLU A 16 0.83 6.85 7.40
C GLU A 16 0.58 8.36 7.19
N ARG A 17 0.84 9.20 8.20
CA ARG A 17 0.78 10.66 8.07
C ARG A 17 2.08 11.26 7.56
N GLU A 18 3.22 10.69 7.93
CA GLU A 18 4.56 11.20 7.57
C GLU A 18 4.95 10.88 6.11
N LEU A 19 4.61 9.69 5.61
CA LEU A 19 4.98 9.24 4.26
C LEU A 19 4.49 10.19 3.15
N PRO A 20 3.21 10.64 3.13
CA PRO A 20 2.75 11.59 2.12
C PRO A 20 3.52 12.93 2.16
N GLN A 21 3.86 13.41 3.35
CA GLN A 21 4.60 14.67 3.50
C GLN A 21 6.03 14.56 2.95
N LEU A 22 6.69 13.41 3.16
CA LEU A 22 8.00 13.14 2.60
C LEU A 22 7.93 12.97 1.08
N ALA A 23 6.90 12.33 0.55
CA ALA A 23 6.67 12.21 -0.88
C ALA A 23 6.49 13.59 -1.54
N THR A 24 5.66 14.47 -0.97
CA THR A 24 5.52 15.84 -1.48
C THR A 24 6.84 16.61 -1.46
N ARG A 25 7.64 16.47 -0.40
CA ARG A 25 8.98 17.10 -0.31
C ARG A 25 9.95 16.53 -1.34
N HIS A 26 9.89 15.23 -1.61
CA HIS A 26 10.67 14.57 -2.64
C HIS A 26 10.32 15.14 -4.01
N ASP A 27 9.03 15.22 -4.33
CA ASP A 27 8.56 15.74 -5.62
C ASP A 27 8.95 17.21 -5.79
N PHE A 28 8.83 18.02 -4.73
CA PHE A 28 9.32 19.40 -4.75
C PHE A 28 10.84 19.46 -4.99
N ALA A 29 11.63 18.61 -4.33
CA ALA A 29 13.08 18.56 -4.56
C ALA A 29 13.41 18.14 -5.99
N MET A 30 12.65 17.20 -6.58
CA MET A 30 12.77 16.80 -7.98
C MET A 30 12.46 17.97 -8.93
N SER A 31 11.34 18.68 -8.72
CA SER A 31 10.97 19.85 -9.52
C SER A 31 11.95 21.02 -9.38
N ALA A 32 12.59 21.15 -8.21
CA ALA A 32 13.63 22.15 -7.95
C ALA A 32 15.04 21.69 -8.39
N PHE A 33 15.17 20.54 -9.09
CA PHE A 33 16.43 19.95 -9.53
C PHE A 33 17.44 19.69 -8.40
N ARG A 34 16.98 19.53 -7.16
CA ARG A 34 17.80 19.23 -5.98
C ARG A 34 17.92 17.72 -5.79
N PHE A 35 18.65 17.07 -6.69
CA PHE A 35 18.71 15.60 -6.75
C PHE A 35 19.35 14.95 -5.52
N ASP A 36 20.35 15.57 -4.90
CA ASP A 36 20.94 15.05 -3.66
C ASP A 36 19.89 15.01 -2.54
N LYS A 37 19.06 16.07 -2.45
CA LYS A 37 17.98 16.14 -1.48
C LYS A 37 16.86 15.17 -1.80
N ALA A 38 16.49 15.04 -3.08
CA ALA A 38 15.52 14.04 -3.53
C ALA A 38 16.00 12.62 -3.18
N ARG A 39 17.26 12.29 -3.44
CA ARG A 39 17.85 10.97 -3.12
C ARG A 39 17.86 10.70 -1.61
N GLU A 40 18.17 11.70 -0.78
CA GLU A 40 18.08 11.59 0.67
C GLU A 40 16.64 11.30 1.12
N LEU A 41 15.67 12.05 0.59
CA LEU A 41 14.25 11.87 0.88
C LEU A 41 13.73 10.51 0.41
N GLN A 42 14.13 10.06 -0.78
CA GLN A 42 13.77 8.76 -1.32
C GLN A 42 14.29 7.61 -0.44
N ARG A 43 15.54 7.68 0.02
CA ARG A 43 16.09 6.69 0.97
C ARG A 43 15.30 6.66 2.27
N ARG A 44 14.93 7.83 2.79
CA ARG A 44 14.14 7.94 4.02
C ARG A 44 12.73 7.37 3.83
N ILE A 45 12.07 7.66 2.72
CA ILE A 45 10.77 7.08 2.36
C ILE A 45 10.88 5.55 2.33
N ALA A 46 11.86 4.99 1.62
CA ALA A 46 12.03 3.54 1.52
C ALA A 46 12.22 2.84 2.88
N VAL A 47 12.96 3.45 3.81
CA VAL A 47 13.12 2.93 5.18
C VAL A 47 11.79 2.93 5.93
N LEU A 48 11.03 4.02 5.86
CA LEU A 48 9.75 4.14 6.56
C LEU A 48 8.65 3.27 5.92
N GLU A 49 8.68 3.06 4.60
CA GLU A 49 7.79 2.13 3.92
C GLU A 49 8.04 0.69 4.33
N ARG A 50 9.32 0.31 4.51
CA ARG A 50 9.69 -1.00 5.06
C ARG A 50 9.20 -1.16 6.50
N GLU A 51 9.43 -0.17 7.36
CA GLU A 51 8.93 -0.17 8.74
C GLU A 51 7.39 -0.32 8.77
N ARG A 52 6.69 0.40 7.89
CA ARG A 52 5.23 0.29 7.74
C ARG A 52 4.81 -1.13 7.33
N ALA A 53 5.48 -1.74 6.35
CA ALA A 53 5.19 -3.10 5.90
C ALA A 53 5.41 -4.13 7.02
N ASP A 54 6.48 -3.98 7.79
CA ASP A 54 6.80 -4.85 8.93
C ASP A 54 5.74 -4.71 10.04
N LEU A 55 5.31 -3.50 10.36
CA LEU A 55 4.24 -3.25 11.35
C LEU A 55 2.89 -3.81 10.91
N VAL A 56 2.52 -3.62 9.64
CA VAL A 56 1.29 -4.20 9.07
C VAL A 56 1.34 -5.72 9.13
N THR A 57 2.49 -6.32 8.81
CA THR A 57 2.70 -7.77 8.87
C THR A 57 2.60 -8.27 10.31
N ALA A 58 3.24 -7.59 11.27
CA ALA A 58 3.17 -7.94 12.68
C ALA A 58 1.74 -7.83 13.25
N LEU A 59 0.99 -6.80 12.86
CA LEU A 59 -0.41 -6.63 13.28
C LEU A 59 -1.33 -7.67 12.64
N ARG A 60 -1.09 -8.04 11.37
CA ARG A 60 -1.82 -9.10 10.67
C ARG A 60 -1.48 -10.49 11.21
N ALA A 61 -0.26 -10.75 11.65
CA ALA A 61 0.10 -12.02 12.28
C ALA A 61 -0.69 -12.27 13.58
N VAL A 62 -1.14 -11.20 14.25
CA VAL A 62 -1.92 -11.26 15.50
C VAL A 62 -3.42 -11.44 15.24
N ALA A 63 -3.93 -10.99 14.10
CA ALA A 63 -5.32 -11.17 13.68
C ALA A 63 -5.39 -12.26 12.59
N PRO A 64 -5.93 -13.47 12.85
CA PRO A 64 -5.97 -14.52 11.84
C PRO A 64 -6.63 -14.00 10.55
N PRO A 65 -6.11 -14.37 9.36
CA PRO A 65 -6.64 -13.85 8.11
C PRO A 65 -8.11 -14.25 7.96
N PRO A 66 -9.01 -13.32 7.55
CA PRO A 66 -10.34 -13.73 7.11
C PRO A 66 -10.12 -14.66 5.90
N GLN A 67 -10.54 -15.92 6.05
CA GLN A 67 -10.46 -16.91 5.00
C GLN A 67 -11.16 -16.33 3.76
N THR A 68 -10.37 -15.94 2.77
CA THR A 68 -10.88 -15.37 1.52
C THR A 68 -11.42 -16.55 0.71
N VAL A 69 -12.66 -16.93 0.99
CA VAL A 69 -13.40 -17.90 0.19
C VAL A 69 -13.52 -17.32 -1.23
N PRO A 70 -13.00 -18.00 -2.27
CA PRO A 70 -13.12 -17.52 -3.64
C PRO A 70 -14.59 -17.59 -4.04
N VAL A 71 -15.23 -16.43 -4.25
CA VAL A 71 -16.57 -16.37 -4.84
C VAL A 71 -16.44 -16.73 -6.32
N PRO A 72 -17.08 -17.80 -6.81
CA PRO A 72 -17.01 -18.15 -8.22
C PRO A 72 -17.78 -17.11 -9.05
N VAL A 73 -17.05 -16.32 -9.83
CA VAL A 73 -17.61 -15.40 -10.82
C VAL A 73 -18.20 -16.22 -11.97
N ARG A 74 -19.54 -16.30 -12.05
CA ARG A 74 -20.23 -16.89 -13.20
C ARG A 74 -20.11 -15.93 -14.39
N VAL A 75 -19.18 -16.21 -15.31
CA VAL A 75 -19.07 -15.50 -16.58
C VAL A 75 -20.25 -15.89 -17.46
N GLN A 76 -21.25 -15.00 -17.57
CA GLN A 76 -22.33 -15.17 -18.56
C GLN A 76 -21.79 -14.93 -19.97
N ARG A 77 -21.65 -16.01 -20.74
CA ARG A 77 -21.29 -15.95 -22.15
C ARG A 77 -22.46 -15.38 -22.95
N ARG A 78 -22.30 -14.18 -23.52
CA ARG A 78 -23.25 -13.60 -24.49
C ARG A 78 -23.25 -14.42 -25.78
N PRO A 79 -24.40 -14.78 -26.36
CA PRO A 79 -24.45 -15.47 -27.64
C PRO A 79 -24.14 -14.52 -28.80
N LEU A 80 -23.22 -14.91 -29.69
CA LEU A 80 -22.91 -14.18 -30.92
C LEU A 80 -24.08 -14.26 -31.92
N PRO A 81 -24.40 -13.18 -32.64
CA PRO A 81 -25.44 -13.21 -33.66
C PRO A 81 -24.98 -14.00 -34.89
N ARG A 82 -25.78 -15.01 -35.26
CA ARG A 82 -25.66 -15.76 -36.53
C ARG A 82 -25.88 -14.82 -37.70
N ARG A 83 -24.80 -14.53 -38.44
CA ARG A 83 -24.86 -13.82 -39.72
C ARG A 83 -25.44 -14.79 -40.76
N ARG A 84 -26.70 -14.57 -41.15
CA ARG A 84 -27.33 -15.22 -42.32
C ARG A 84 -26.55 -14.81 -43.57
N GLN A 85 -25.91 -15.77 -44.23
CA GLN A 85 -25.46 -15.62 -45.61
C GLN A 85 -26.61 -16.03 -46.53
N ARG A 86 -26.95 -15.12 -47.45
CA ARG A 86 -27.67 -15.40 -48.68
C ARG A 86 -26.64 -15.68 -49.76
#